data_AF-A0A957SGK4-F1
#
_entry.id   AF-A0A957SGK4-F1
#
_cell.length_a   1.000
_cell.length_b   1.000
_cell.length_c   1.000
_cell.angle_alpha   90.00
_cell.angle_beta   90.00
_cell.angle_gamma   90.00
#
_symmetry.space_group_name_H-M   'P 1'
#
loop_
_entity.id
_entity.type
_entity.pdbx_description
1 polymer ?
#
loop_
_entity_poly.entity_id
_entity_poly.type
_entity_poly.pdbx_seq_one_letter_code
_entity_poly.pdbx_strand_id
1 'polypeptide(L)'
;FEQVGGLDDAFFIYSEEVDLCKRIQQAGWQLYWVPQADVIHYGAQSTQLVAREMFLNLYRYKVLYFRKRHGARTAALYKVILLLASLARLAASPFACFGHKVPRQDCRALTANYWRLLCLLPEF
;
A
#
# COMPACT_ATOMS: atom_id res chain seq x y z
N PHE A 1 -12.49 -1.78 21.09
CA PHE A 1 -12.88 -1.77 19.66
C PHE A 1 -13.94 -0.72 19.40
N GLU A 2 -15.10 -0.80 20.06
CA GLU A 2 -16.22 0.15 19.89
C GLU A 2 -15.87 1.60 20.20
N GLN A 3 -15.11 1.84 21.28
CA GLN A 3 -14.70 3.20 21.69
C GLN A 3 -13.99 4.00 20.58
N VAL A 4 -13.22 3.32 19.72
CA VAL A 4 -12.49 3.97 18.62
C VAL A 4 -13.24 3.90 17.30
N GLY A 5 -14.40 3.23 17.24
CA GLY A 5 -15.21 3.07 16.03
C GLY A 5 -14.81 1.91 15.11
N GLY A 6 -14.07 0.91 15.63
CA GLY A 6 -13.70 -0.28 14.87
C GLY A 6 -12.78 -0.05 13.66
N LEU A 7 -12.81 -0.95 12.68
CA LEU A 7 -12.17 -0.71 11.38
C LEU A 7 -13.02 0.27 10.55
N ASP A 8 -12.36 1.06 9.71
CA ASP A 8 -13.01 2.07 8.89
C ASP A 8 -13.33 1.50 7.51
N ASP A 9 -14.62 1.35 7.21
CA ASP A 9 -15.13 0.72 5.97
C ASP A 9 -14.73 1.46 4.68
N ALA A 10 -14.15 2.67 4.80
CA ALA A 10 -13.53 3.33 3.66
C ALA A 10 -12.28 2.57 3.15
N PHE A 11 -11.68 1.72 3.98
CA PHE A 11 -10.58 0.83 3.65
C PHE A 11 -11.09 -0.60 3.48
N PHE A 12 -10.87 -1.20 2.32
CA PHE A 12 -11.11 -2.63 2.14
C PHE A 12 -9.93 -3.48 2.66
N ILE A 13 -8.70 -3.03 2.37
CA ILE A 13 -7.46 -3.72 2.74
C ILE A 13 -6.28 -2.75 2.64
N TYR A 14 -5.24 -2.96 3.45
CA TYR A 14 -4.10 -2.08 3.64
C TYR A 14 -4.43 -0.69 4.20
N SER A 15 -3.68 -0.29 5.24
CA SER A 15 -3.77 0.98 5.96
C SER A 15 -4.99 1.10 6.88
N GLU A 16 -5.94 0.17 6.86
CA GLU A 16 -7.02 0.05 7.85
C GLU A 16 -6.47 -0.20 9.25
N GLU A 17 -5.42 -1.03 9.34
CA GLU A 17 -4.74 -1.38 10.58
C GLU A 17 -3.89 -0.22 11.10
N VAL A 18 -3.23 0.50 10.18
CA VAL A 18 -2.43 1.70 10.50
C VAL A 18 -3.33 2.81 11.03
N ASP A 19 -4.46 3.06 10.37
CA ASP A 19 -5.47 4.02 10.82
C ASP A 19 -6.03 3.64 12.20
N LEU A 20 -6.41 2.38 12.38
CA LEU A 20 -6.90 1.87 13.67
C LEU A 20 -5.86 2.06 14.78
N CYS A 21 -4.61 1.68 14.56
CA CYS A 21 -3.53 1.86 15.54
C CYS A 21 -3.37 3.33 15.94
N LYS A 22 -3.45 4.24 14.96
CA LYS A 22 -3.36 5.67 15.23
C LYS A 22 -4.56 6.20 16.03
N ARG A 23 -5.79 5.72 15.75
CA ARG A 23 -7.00 6.08 16.52
C ARG A 23 -6.94 5.53 17.94
N ILE A 24 -6.46 4.30 18.14
CA ILE A 24 -6.22 3.71 19.46
C ILE A 24 -5.30 4.60 20.29
N GLN A 25 -4.16 4.99 19.74
CA GLN A 25 -3.23 5.90 20.43
C GLN A 25 -3.85 7.26 20.76
N GLN A 26 -4.64 7.84 19.85
CA GLN A 26 -5.32 9.12 20.10
C GLN A 26 -6.40 9.05 21.18
N ALA A 27 -7.01 7.88 21.37
CA ALA A 27 -7.94 7.63 22.45
C ALA A 27 -7.24 7.37 23.81
N GLY A 28 -5.92 7.56 23.90
CA GLY A 28 -5.14 7.41 25.12
C GLY A 28 -4.67 5.98 25.42
N TRP A 29 -4.99 5.03 24.54
CA TRP A 29 -4.59 3.64 24.70
C TRP A 29 -3.15 3.41 24.24
N GLN A 30 -2.54 2.37 24.79
CA GLN A 30 -1.18 1.94 24.46
C GLN A 30 -1.21 0.77 23.46
N LEU A 31 -0.21 0.71 22.58
CA LEU A 31 0.02 -0.42 21.70
C LEU A 31 1.20 -1.23 22.25
N TYR A 32 1.01 -2.54 22.43
CA TYR A 32 2.02 -3.45 22.94
C TYR A 32 2.39 -4.49 21.88
N TRP A 33 3.69 -4.78 21.78
CA TRP A 33 4.20 -5.95 21.09
C TRP A 33 4.51 -7.02 22.13
N VAL A 34 4.00 -8.23 21.92
CA VAL A 34 4.16 -9.36 22.85
C VAL A 34 5.08 -10.40 22.19
N PRO A 35 6.40 -10.37 22.47
CA PRO A 35 7.35 -11.26 21.81
C PRO A 35 7.19 -12.74 22.18
N GLN A 36 6.45 -13.05 23.25
CA GLN A 36 6.17 -14.42 23.68
C GLN A 36 5.00 -15.07 22.91
N ALA A 37 4.25 -14.28 22.13
CA ALA A 37 3.15 -14.78 21.33
C ALA A 37 3.63 -15.03 19.89
N ASP A 38 3.55 -16.29 19.46
CA ASP A 38 3.96 -16.71 18.12
C ASP A 38 2.75 -16.90 17.20
N VAL A 39 2.83 -16.37 15.98
CA VAL A 39 1.82 -16.53 14.93
C VAL A 39 2.51 -16.82 13.60
N ILE A 40 2.08 -17.88 12.92
CA ILE A 40 2.56 -18.21 11.57
C ILE A 40 1.70 -17.48 10.54
N HIS A 41 2.32 -16.59 9.76
CA HIS A 41 1.67 -15.91 8.64
C HIS A 41 2.12 -16.53 7.31
N TYR A 42 1.19 -17.21 6.64
CA TYR A 42 1.37 -17.65 5.26
C TYR A 42 1.20 -16.46 4.31
N GLY A 43 2.32 -15.82 3.97
CA GLY A 43 2.32 -14.58 3.20
C GLY A 43 1.64 -14.70 1.83
N ALA A 44 0.87 -13.67 1.51
CA ALA A 44 0.26 -13.45 0.19
C ALA A 44 -0.69 -14.54 -0.33
N GLN A 45 -1.12 -15.51 0.49
CA GLN A 45 -2.00 -16.61 0.06
C GLN A 45 -3.27 -16.11 -0.65
N SER A 46 -4.00 -15.18 -0.02
CA SER A 46 -5.22 -14.61 -0.62
C SER A 46 -4.93 -13.58 -1.71
N THR A 47 -3.82 -12.84 -1.59
CA THR A 47 -3.52 -11.72 -2.48
C THR A 47 -2.91 -12.16 -3.80
N GLN A 48 -2.27 -13.34 -3.86
CA GLN A 48 -1.72 -13.90 -5.09
C GLN A 48 -2.80 -14.16 -6.15
N LEU A 49 -4.03 -14.50 -5.74
CA LEU A 49 -5.16 -14.72 -6.64
C LEU A 49 -5.60 -13.45 -7.39
N VAL A 50 -5.39 -12.29 -6.78
CA VAL A 50 -5.80 -10.96 -7.27
C VAL A 50 -4.66 -9.95 -7.18
N ALA A 51 -3.44 -10.38 -7.50
CA ALA A 51 -2.20 -9.66 -7.20
C ALA A 51 -2.16 -8.22 -7.74
N ARG A 52 -2.68 -7.98 -8.95
CA ARG A 52 -2.73 -6.63 -9.53
C ARG A 52 -3.70 -5.72 -8.78
N GLU A 53 -4.87 -6.22 -8.41
CA GLU A 53 -5.85 -5.43 -7.67
C GLU A 53 -5.32 -5.09 -6.28
N MET A 54 -4.71 -6.07 -5.60
CA MET A 54 -4.08 -5.84 -4.30
C MET A 54 -2.93 -4.83 -4.37
N PHE A 55 -2.13 -4.88 -5.44
CA PHE A 55 -1.11 -3.87 -5.70
C PHE A 55 -1.71 -2.46 -5.86
N LEU A 56 -2.80 -2.31 -6.60
CA LEU A 56 -3.46 -1.01 -6.78
C LEU A 56 -4.10 -0.52 -5.49
N ASN A 57 -4.79 -1.42 -4.77
CA ASN A 57 -5.42 -1.14 -3.47
C ASN A 57 -4.38 -0.67 -2.45
N LEU A 58 -3.19 -1.28 -2.40
CA LEU A 58 -2.10 -0.83 -1.53
C LEU A 58 -1.79 0.66 -1.67
N TYR A 59 -1.78 1.19 -2.90
CA TYR A 59 -1.49 2.61 -3.14
C TYR A 59 -2.72 3.49 -2.99
N ARG A 60 -3.89 3.04 -3.47
CA ARG A 60 -5.17 3.74 -3.31
C ARG A 60 -5.44 4.04 -1.83
N TYR A 61 -5.33 3.02 -0.99
CA TYR A 61 -5.63 3.16 0.43
C TYR A 61 -4.54 3.91 1.20
N LYS A 62 -3.29 3.91 0.74
CA LYS A 62 -2.27 4.83 1.27
C LYS A 62 -2.60 6.29 0.96
N VAL A 63 -3.00 6.62 -0.28
CA VAL A 63 -3.45 7.97 -0.64
C VAL A 63 -4.64 8.39 0.22
N LEU A 64 -5.62 7.50 0.40
CA LEU A 64 -6.77 7.73 1.27
C LEU A 64 -6.35 8.00 2.72
N TYR A 65 -5.44 7.21 3.28
CA TYR A 65 -4.91 7.40 4.62
C TYR A 65 -4.27 8.79 4.78
N PHE A 66 -3.37 9.18 3.86
CA PHE A 66 -2.75 10.51 3.89
C PHE A 66 -3.80 11.63 3.77
N ARG A 67 -4.83 11.44 2.94
CA ARG A 67 -5.92 12.41 2.78
C ARG A 67 -6.72 12.57 4.07
N LYS A 68 -7.14 11.46 4.69
CA LYS A 68 -7.94 11.48 5.94
C LYS A 68 -7.13 12.04 7.10
N ARG A 69 -5.84 11.72 7.18
CA ARG A 69 -5.05 12.02 8.38
C ARG A 69 -4.21 13.29 8.32
N HIS A 70 -3.78 13.67 7.13
CA HIS A 70 -2.85 14.78 6.91
C HIS A 70 -3.39 15.83 5.92
N GLY A 71 -4.61 15.64 5.42
CA GLY A 71 -5.30 16.57 4.53
C GLY A 71 -4.91 16.45 3.06
N ALA A 72 -5.63 17.20 2.21
CA ALA A 72 -5.53 17.11 0.76
C ALA A 72 -4.14 17.50 0.21
N ARG A 73 -3.46 18.48 0.83
CA ARG A 73 -2.12 18.93 0.40
C ARG A 73 -1.08 17.82 0.56
N THR A 74 -1.08 17.16 1.70
CA THR A 74 -0.16 16.04 1.99
C THR A 74 -0.46 14.84 1.09
N ALA A 75 -1.74 14.55 0.83
CA ALA A 75 -2.13 13.52 -0.13
C ALA A 75 -1.65 13.84 -1.55
N ALA A 76 -1.79 15.09 -2.00
CA ALA A 76 -1.28 15.53 -3.30
C ALA A 76 0.23 15.40 -3.40
N LEU A 77 0.97 15.81 -2.36
CA LEU A 77 2.42 15.61 -2.29
C LEU A 77 2.79 14.13 -2.35
N TYR A 78 2.07 13.28 -1.61
CA TYR A 78 2.27 11.83 -1.65
C TYR A 78 2.02 11.26 -3.06
N LYS A 79 0.99 11.73 -3.78
CA LYS A 79 0.74 11.35 -5.18
C LYS A 79 1.90 11.78 -6.09
N VAL A 80 2.46 12.97 -5.91
CA VAL A 80 3.64 13.42 -6.67
C VAL A 80 4.86 12.54 -6.40
N ILE A 81 5.15 12.24 -5.13
CA ILE A 81 6.24 11.32 -4.76
C ILE A 81 6.02 9.95 -5.40
N LEU A 82 4.79 9.44 -5.35
CA LEU A 82 4.42 8.15 -5.93
C LEU A 82 4.56 8.14 -7.46
N LEU A 83 4.15 9.21 -8.14
CA LEU A 83 4.33 9.40 -9.57
C LEU A 83 5.80 9.33 -9.95
N LEU A 84 6.65 10.15 -9.30
CA LEU A 84 8.09 10.20 -9.57
C LEU A 84 8.76 8.85 -9.29
N ALA A 85 8.42 8.21 -8.17
CA ALA A 85 8.96 6.90 -7.82
C ALA A 85 8.50 5.79 -8.79
N SER A 86 7.28 5.87 -9.31
CA SER A 86 6.75 4.91 -10.29
C SER A 86 7.41 5.09 -11.66
N LEU A 87 7.60 6.34 -12.11
CA LEU A 87 8.36 6.65 -13.32
C LEU A 87 9.81 6.18 -13.22
N ALA A 88 10.48 6.41 -12.09
CA ALA A 88 11.84 5.92 -11.86
C ALA A 88 11.93 4.39 -11.94
N ARG A 89 10.96 3.67 -11.36
CA ARG A 89 10.90 2.20 -11.45
C ARG A 89 10.65 1.71 -12.88
N LEU A 90 9.78 2.37 -13.64
CA LEU A 90 9.55 2.05 -15.04
C LEU A 90 10.80 2.28 -15.89
N ALA A 91 11.51 3.40 -15.67
CA ALA A 91 12.76 3.70 -16.35
C ALA A 91 13.88 2.68 -16.01
N ALA A 92 13.90 2.18 -14.76
CA ALA A 92 14.86 1.17 -14.32
C ALA A 92 14.48 -0.27 -14.77
N SER A 93 13.22 -0.53 -15.10
CA SER A 93 12.73 -1.88 -15.41
C SER A 93 13.48 -2.58 -16.55
N PRO A 94 13.82 -1.93 -17.68
CA PRO A 94 14.60 -2.57 -18.75
C PRO A 94 15.97 -3.02 -18.25
N PHE A 95 16.64 -2.20 -17.42
CA PHE A 95 17.97 -2.48 -16.87
C PHE A 95 17.95 -3.62 -15.85
N ALA A 96 16.86 -3.75 -15.08
CA ALA A 96 16.68 -4.85 -14.13
C ALA A 96 16.58 -6.23 -14.83
N CYS A 97 16.12 -6.28 -16.09
CA CYS A 97 16.02 -7.53 -16.85
C CYS A 97 17.33 -7.91 -17.58
N PHE A 98 18.34 -7.03 -17.60
CA PHE A 98 19.66 -7.34 -18.17
C PHE A 98 20.56 -8.11 -17.19
N GLY A 99 20.34 -7.97 -15.88
CA GLY A 99 20.91 -8.88 -14.89
C GLY A 99 19.98 -10.07 -14.71
N HIS A 100 20.48 -11.30 -14.89
CA HIS A 100 19.76 -12.58 -14.77
C HIS A 100 19.05 -12.86 -13.42
N LYS A 101 18.81 -11.86 -12.57
CA LYS A 101 18.21 -11.97 -11.23
C LYS A 101 16.67 -11.92 -11.25
N VAL A 102 16.02 -11.45 -12.31
CA VAL A 102 14.55 -11.32 -12.38
C VAL A 102 14.02 -11.97 -13.67
N PRO A 103 13.10 -12.95 -13.58
CA PRO A 103 12.43 -13.52 -14.75
C PRO A 103 11.75 -12.45 -15.61
N ARG A 104 11.83 -12.58 -16.94
CA ARG A 104 11.24 -11.60 -17.88
C ARG A 104 9.72 -11.43 -17.72
N GLN A 105 9.03 -12.46 -17.24
CA GLN A 105 7.58 -12.40 -16.96
C GLN A 105 7.27 -11.45 -15.80
N ASP A 106 8.12 -11.44 -14.76
CA ASP A 106 8.00 -10.56 -13.61
C ASP A 106 8.31 -9.11 -13.97
N CYS A 107 9.31 -8.88 -14.83
CA CYS A 107 9.57 -7.54 -15.40
C CYS A 107 8.34 -6.96 -16.12
N ARG A 108 7.66 -7.79 -16.94
CA ARG A 108 6.46 -7.36 -17.70
C ARG A 108 5.27 -7.09 -16.77
N ALA A 109 5.04 -7.96 -15.78
CA ALA A 109 3.99 -7.77 -14.79
C ALA A 109 4.22 -6.51 -13.95
N LEU A 110 5.47 -6.27 -13.53
CA LEU A 110 5.87 -5.06 -12.80
C LEU A 110 5.61 -3.79 -13.61
N THR A 111 6.03 -3.79 -14.88
CA THR A 111 5.80 -2.67 -15.81
C THR A 111 4.30 -2.40 -15.97
N ALA A 112 3.50 -3.45 -16.21
CA ALA A 112 2.06 -3.33 -16.38
C ALA A 112 1.36 -2.80 -15.10
N ASN A 113 1.80 -3.23 -13.92
CA ASN A 113 1.25 -2.78 -12.65
C ASN A 113 1.55 -1.30 -12.39
N TYR A 114 2.81 -0.86 -12.57
CA TYR A 114 3.16 0.56 -12.40
C TYR A 114 2.54 1.44 -13.47
N TRP A 115 2.44 0.99 -14.72
CA TRP A 115 1.71 1.71 -15.75
C TRP A 115 0.24 1.92 -15.36
N ARG A 116 -0.43 0.84 -14.92
CA ARG A 116 -1.83 0.92 -14.47
C ARG A 116 -2.00 1.82 -13.25
N LEU A 117 -1.07 1.77 -12.30
CA LEU A 117 -1.03 2.67 -11.17
C LEU A 117 -0.97 4.13 -11.61
N LEU A 118 -0.10 4.47 -12.57
CA LEU A 118 0.00 5.83 -13.09
C LEU A 118 -1.29 6.31 -13.75
N CYS A 119 -1.97 5.44 -14.51
CA CYS A 119 -3.25 5.78 -15.13
C CYS A 119 -4.35 6.06 -14.10
N LEU A 120 -4.40 5.28 -13.01
CA LEU A 120 -5.44 5.39 -11.98
C LEU A 120 -5.10 6.37 -10.86
N LEU A 121 -3.83 6.79 -10.75
CA LEU A 121 -3.38 7.70 -9.70
C LEU A 121 -4.23 8.98 -9.60
N PRO A 122 -4.69 9.63 -10.69
CA PRO A 122 -5.58 10.79 -10.59
C PRO A 122 -6.89 10.52 -9.85
N GLU A 123 -7.44 9.31 -9.98
CA GLU A 123 -8.70 8.86 -9.36
C GLU A 123 -8.54 8.49 -7.88
N PHE A 124 -7.31 8.27 -7.42
CA PHE A 124 -6.98 7.94 -6.03
C PHE A 124 -6.99 9.15 -5.09
#